data_AF-A0A0V0I721-F1
#
_entry.id   AF-A0A0V0I721-F1
#
_cell.length_a   1.000
_cell.length_b   1.000
_cell.length_c   1.000
_cell.angle_alpha   90.00
_cell.angle_beta   90.00
_cell.angle_gamma   90.00
#
_symmetry.space_group_name_H-M   'P 1'
#
loop_
_entity.id
_entity.type
_entity.pdbx_description
1 polymer ?
#
loop_
_entity_poly.entity_id
_entity_poly.type
_entity_poly.pdbx_seq_one_letter_code
_entity_poly.pdbx_strand_id
1 'polypeptide(L)'
;MAIEKVLIANNTSIIQDEVLAHRLGLIPIEVDPRLFEYMSENDVPNEKNTIVFKLHARCTKGSDRLRVLSSELKWLPNGSELILGTEHSASSSSAKPKTYTSFSCSQDTRPEFSNEPIAPKDADIIVAKLGPGQEIELEAHAVKGMGKTHAKWSPVATAWYRMLPEVVLLRDIEDDEAEALVKKCPVKVFDIEDIGKGKKRATVARPRVCTLCRECIREEGWDKNVALRRVNDHFIFTIESTGALPPEVLFTEAVKILEEKCERVITELS
;
A
#
# COMPACT_ATOMS: atom_id res chain seq x y z
N MET A 1 -3.93 5.19 6.94
CA MET A 1 -3.30 5.62 8.22
C MET A 1 -1.90 5.00 8.27
N ALA A 2 -0.91 5.63 8.91
CA ALA A 2 0.41 5.02 9.11
C ALA A 2 1.05 5.49 10.41
N ILE A 3 1.96 4.69 10.99
CA ILE A 3 2.67 5.01 12.24
C ILE A 3 3.61 6.20 12.02
N GLU A 4 3.48 7.21 12.87
CA GLU A 4 4.27 8.44 12.82
C GLU A 4 5.16 8.61 14.06
N LYS A 5 4.60 8.41 15.25
CA LYS A 5 5.36 8.50 16.51
C LYS A 5 5.49 7.13 17.14
N VAL A 6 6.69 6.80 17.62
CA VAL A 6 6.96 5.57 18.36
C VAL A 6 7.57 5.96 19.70
N LEU A 7 6.87 5.62 20.77
CA LEU A 7 7.25 5.87 22.15
C LEU A 7 7.85 4.59 22.72
N ILE A 8 9.16 4.55 22.88
CA ILE A 8 9.87 3.35 23.35
C ILE A 8 10.02 3.44 24.87
N ALA A 9 9.41 2.50 25.59
CA ALA A 9 9.57 2.38 27.04
C ALA A 9 10.84 1.58 27.38
N ASN A 10 11.10 0.51 26.64
CA ASN A 10 12.30 -0.31 26.79
C ASN A 10 12.64 -1.03 25.48
N ASN A 11 13.86 -0.90 24.99
CA ASN A 11 14.38 -1.70 23.89
C ASN A 11 15.76 -2.24 24.25
N THR A 12 15.84 -3.55 24.46
CA THR A 12 17.11 -4.29 24.70
C THR A 12 17.47 -5.19 23.53
N SER A 13 16.76 -5.05 22.40
CA SER A 13 17.04 -5.80 21.18
C SER A 13 18.32 -5.31 20.51
N ILE A 14 18.74 -6.04 19.46
CA ILE A 14 19.92 -5.65 18.66
C ILE A 14 19.58 -4.50 17.69
N ILE A 15 18.30 -4.30 17.37
CA ILE A 15 17.85 -3.29 16.42
C ILE A 15 17.82 -1.94 17.12
N GLN A 16 18.45 -0.94 16.51
CA GLN A 16 18.44 0.44 17.00
C GLN A 16 17.02 1.00 16.99
N ASP A 17 16.73 1.87 17.94
CA ASP A 17 15.42 2.49 18.16
C ASP A 17 14.88 3.18 16.89
N GLU A 18 15.73 3.93 16.18
CA GLU A 18 15.36 4.66 14.98
C GLU A 18 15.03 3.72 13.82
N VAL A 19 15.79 2.61 13.71
CA VAL A 19 15.56 1.59 12.69
C VAL A 19 14.28 0.81 12.98
N LEU A 20 14.04 0.49 14.25
CA LEU A 20 12.80 -0.16 14.70
C LEU A 20 11.59 0.72 14.40
N ALA A 21 11.66 2.01 14.76
CA ALA A 21 10.61 2.98 14.50
C ALA A 21 10.34 3.14 12.99
N HIS A 22 11.40 3.22 12.17
CA HIS A 22 11.27 3.27 10.72
C HIS A 22 10.57 2.04 10.14
N ARG A 23 10.90 0.83 10.63
CA ARG A 23 10.25 -0.42 10.20
C ARG A 23 8.76 -0.42 10.57
N LEU A 24 8.41 -0.01 11.79
CA LEU A 24 7.03 0.10 12.24
C LEU A 24 6.23 1.10 11.39
N GLY A 25 6.86 2.22 11.01
CA GLY A 25 6.26 3.23 10.13
C GLY A 25 5.79 2.70 8.77
N LEU A 26 6.43 1.65 8.25
CA LEU A 26 6.13 1.07 6.94
C LEU A 26 5.10 -0.06 6.98
N ILE A 27 4.60 -0.45 8.16
CA ILE A 27 3.57 -1.48 8.28
C ILE A 27 2.22 -0.90 7.85
N PRO A 28 1.56 -1.45 6.82
CA PRO A 28 0.23 -1.01 6.42
C PRO A 28 -0.79 -1.36 7.51
N ILE A 29 -1.67 -0.40 7.83
CA ILE A 29 -2.76 -0.57 8.80
C ILE A 29 -4.06 -0.73 8.03
N GLU A 30 -4.81 -1.78 8.34
CA GLU A 30 -6.14 -2.04 7.80
C GLU A 30 -7.16 -1.16 8.54
N VAL A 31 -7.40 0.02 7.99
CA VAL A 31 -8.38 0.96 8.54
C VAL A 31 -8.78 1.98 7.47
N ASP A 32 -10.07 2.31 7.43
CA ASP A 32 -10.58 3.36 6.53
C ASP A 32 -10.09 4.75 6.98
N PRO A 33 -9.21 5.43 6.21
CA PRO A 33 -8.71 6.75 6.57
C PRO A 33 -9.78 7.85 6.52
N ARG A 34 -10.97 7.60 5.93
CA ARG A 34 -12.06 8.58 5.87
C ARG A 34 -12.70 8.80 7.24
N LEU A 35 -12.59 7.83 8.15
CA LEU A 35 -13.13 7.91 9.51
C LEU A 35 -12.30 8.76 10.47
N PHE A 36 -11.14 9.25 10.00
CA PHE A 36 -10.16 10.00 10.79
C PHE A 36 -9.89 11.38 10.20
N GLU A 37 -9.64 12.33 11.08
CA GLU A 37 -9.27 13.71 10.77
C GLU A 37 -7.74 13.84 10.59
N TYR A 38 -7.31 14.88 9.87
CA TYR A 38 -5.89 15.23 9.81
C TYR A 38 -5.46 15.89 11.13
N MET A 39 -4.22 15.65 11.55
CA MET A 39 -3.63 16.27 12.74
C MET A 39 -2.80 17.49 12.32
N SER A 40 -3.10 18.65 12.92
CA SER A 40 -2.31 19.88 12.78
C SER A 40 -1.15 19.89 13.79
N GLU A 41 -0.18 20.78 13.61
CA GLU A 41 1.02 20.85 14.48
C GLU A 41 0.70 21.10 15.96
N ASN A 42 -0.38 21.83 16.25
CA ASN A 42 -0.82 22.17 17.60
C ASN A 42 -1.90 21.23 18.16
N ASP A 43 -2.34 20.24 17.38
CA ASP A 43 -3.42 19.37 17.81
C ASP A 43 -2.92 18.34 18.82
N VAL A 44 -3.75 18.10 19.84
CA VAL A 44 -3.53 17.02 20.80
C VAL A 44 -4.02 15.71 20.18
N PRO A 45 -3.24 14.61 20.26
CA PRO A 45 -3.70 13.30 19.84
C PRO A 45 -4.99 12.89 20.57
N ASN A 46 -6.05 12.62 19.81
CA ASN A 46 -7.38 12.26 20.29
C ASN A 46 -7.96 11.08 19.49
N GLU A 47 -9.16 10.63 19.88
CA GLU A 47 -9.81 9.45 19.29
C GLU A 47 -10.19 9.60 17.80
N LYS A 48 -10.23 10.82 17.27
CA LYS A 48 -10.62 11.12 15.88
C LYS A 48 -9.43 11.26 14.94
N ASN A 49 -8.25 11.60 15.45
CA ASN A 49 -7.07 11.87 14.63
C ASN A 49 -5.96 10.82 14.78
N THR A 50 -5.96 10.05 15.87
CA THR A 50 -4.86 9.15 16.23
C THR A 50 -5.36 7.74 16.55
N ILE A 51 -4.59 6.74 16.12
CA ILE A 51 -4.74 5.34 16.52
C ILE A 51 -3.50 4.95 17.31
N VAL A 52 -3.66 4.27 18.44
CA VAL A 52 -2.54 3.84 19.28
C VAL A 52 -2.42 2.32 19.23
N PHE A 53 -1.20 1.83 19.03
CA PHE A 53 -0.83 0.42 19.15
C PHE A 53 0.19 0.24 20.27
N LYS A 54 0.15 -0.91 20.94
CA LYS A 54 1.15 -1.37 21.91
C LYS A 54 1.86 -2.60 21.37
N LEU A 55 3.17 -2.61 21.49
CA LEU A 55 4.01 -3.79 21.22
C LEU A 55 4.76 -4.13 22.50
N HIS A 56 4.50 -5.31 23.04
CA HIS A 56 5.26 -5.83 24.19
C HIS A 56 5.68 -7.27 23.92
N ALA A 57 6.96 -7.46 23.63
CA ALA A 57 7.53 -8.76 23.30
C ALA A 57 8.78 -9.02 24.16
N ARG A 58 8.78 -10.14 24.89
CA ARG A 58 9.88 -10.56 25.76
C ARG A 58 10.31 -11.98 25.41
N CYS A 59 11.60 -12.15 25.12
CA CYS A 59 12.21 -13.46 24.91
C CYS A 59 12.81 -13.96 26.23
N THR A 60 12.26 -15.02 26.81
CA THR A 60 12.70 -15.54 28.10
C THR A 60 14.10 -16.18 28.04
N LYS A 61 14.82 -16.21 29.15
CA LYS A 61 16.15 -16.88 29.19
C LYS A 61 15.97 -18.39 29.00
N GLY A 62 16.70 -18.96 28.03
CA GLY A 62 16.64 -20.40 27.72
C GLY A 62 15.60 -20.80 26.67
N SER A 63 14.82 -19.87 26.14
CA SER A 63 13.96 -20.14 24.96
C SER A 63 14.73 -19.96 23.65
N ASP A 64 14.16 -20.47 22.56
CA ASP A 64 14.65 -20.16 21.22
C ASP A 64 14.48 -18.67 20.87
N ARG A 65 15.15 -18.25 19.79
CA ARG A 65 15.03 -16.88 19.27
C ARG A 65 13.58 -16.58 18.88
N LEU A 66 13.02 -15.52 19.43
CA LEU A 66 11.65 -15.09 19.15
C LEU A 66 11.62 -14.18 17.91
N ARG A 67 10.70 -14.46 16.98
CA ARG A 67 10.37 -13.56 15.88
C ARG A 67 9.21 -12.68 16.31
N VAL A 68 9.45 -11.38 16.42
CA VAL A 68 8.39 -10.40 16.69
C VAL A 68 7.74 -10.05 15.36
N LEU A 69 6.45 -10.35 15.24
CA LEU A 69 5.67 -10.12 14.02
C LEU A 69 4.78 -8.88 14.19
N SER A 70 4.24 -8.37 13.09
CA SER A 70 3.26 -7.28 13.10
C SER A 70 1.99 -7.64 13.86
N SER A 71 1.59 -8.92 13.91
CA SER A 71 0.46 -9.40 14.73
C SER A 71 0.57 -9.08 16.22
N GLU A 72 1.78 -8.82 16.73
CA GLU A 72 2.02 -8.45 18.13
C GLU A 72 1.66 -6.98 18.43
N LEU A 73 1.38 -6.16 17.39
CA LEU A 73 0.86 -4.80 17.56
C LEU A 73 -0.61 -4.86 17.97
N LYS A 74 -0.86 -4.62 19.26
CA LYS A 74 -2.20 -4.63 19.84
C LYS A 74 -2.78 -3.24 19.84
N TRP A 75 -3.95 -3.05 19.25
CA TRP A 75 -4.66 -1.78 19.26
C TRP A 75 -5.13 -1.41 20.68
N LEU A 76 -4.93 -0.14 21.05
CA LEU A 76 -5.40 0.45 22.29
C LEU A 76 -6.55 1.44 21.99
N PRO A 77 -7.82 1.03 22.12
CA PRO A 77 -8.96 1.87 21.75
C PRO A 77 -9.19 3.05 22.71
N ASN A 78 -8.63 2.98 23.92
CA ASN A 78 -8.71 4.01 24.95
C ASN A 78 -7.54 5.03 24.89
N GLY A 79 -6.64 4.89 23.93
CA GLY A 79 -5.46 5.73 23.79
C GLY A 79 -4.21 5.17 24.48
N SER A 80 -3.20 6.02 24.64
CA SER A 80 -1.88 5.71 25.21
C SER A 80 -1.98 5.34 26.69
N GLU A 81 -1.28 4.28 27.08
CA GLU A 81 -1.08 3.86 28.47
C GLU A 81 0.21 4.44 29.06
N LEU A 82 1.14 4.89 28.21
CA LEU A 82 2.38 5.54 28.65
C LEU A 82 2.12 6.93 29.25
N ILE A 83 2.70 7.16 30.41
CA ILE A 83 2.55 8.40 31.17
C ILE A 83 3.49 9.47 30.59
N LEU A 84 2.95 10.65 30.33
CA LEU A 84 3.73 11.81 29.93
C LEU A 84 4.50 12.33 31.15
N GLY A 85 5.80 12.04 31.20
CA GLY A 85 6.69 12.52 32.24
C GLY A 85 6.74 14.05 32.24
N THR A 86 5.93 14.69 33.07
CA THR A 86 6.07 16.12 33.33
C THR A 86 6.95 16.25 34.56
N GLU A 87 8.10 16.91 34.40
CA GLU A 87 9.02 17.23 35.48
C GLU A 87 8.26 17.92 36.63
N HIS A 88 8.51 17.45 37.86
CA HIS A 88 8.20 18.11 39.13
C HIS A 88 6.92 18.98 39.16
N SER A 89 5.76 18.39 39.46
CA SER A 89 4.70 19.15 40.12
C SER A 89 4.06 18.31 41.22
N ALA A 90 4.21 18.80 42.44
CA ALA A 90 3.69 18.24 43.66
C ALA A 90 2.17 18.02 43.61
N SER A 91 1.75 16.89 44.19
CA SER A 91 0.50 16.71 44.93
C SER A 91 -0.80 17.31 44.34
N SER A 92 -1.59 16.46 43.67
CA SER A 92 -3.04 16.41 43.89
C SER A 92 -3.58 15.02 43.55
N SER A 93 -4.13 14.34 44.55
CA SER A 93 -4.42 12.91 44.59
C SER A 93 -5.79 12.51 44.01
N SER A 94 -6.20 13.12 42.89
CA SER A 94 -7.47 12.77 42.24
C SER A 94 -7.54 12.95 40.71
N ALA A 95 -6.48 13.42 40.05
CA ALA A 95 -6.44 13.54 38.60
C ALA A 95 -5.82 12.28 37.97
N LYS A 96 -6.45 11.73 36.92
CA LYS A 96 -5.86 10.65 36.12
C LYS A 96 -4.48 11.10 35.59
N PRO A 97 -3.46 10.22 35.61
CA PRO A 97 -2.15 10.57 35.07
C PRO A 97 -2.29 10.99 33.60
N LYS A 98 -1.59 12.06 33.22
CA LYS A 98 -1.63 12.58 31.85
C LYS A 98 -0.84 11.64 30.95
N THR A 99 -1.50 11.12 29.92
CA THR A 99 -0.92 10.22 28.90
C THR A 99 -0.56 11.00 27.64
N TYR A 100 0.09 10.36 26.65
CA TYR A 100 0.44 11.00 25.38
C TYR A 100 -0.75 11.29 24.46
N THR A 101 -1.94 10.78 24.81
CA THR A 101 -3.20 11.04 24.11
C THR A 101 -4.29 11.48 25.09
N SER A 102 -5.25 12.25 24.59
CA SER A 102 -6.43 12.71 25.34
C SER A 102 -7.70 12.19 24.67
N PHE A 103 -8.05 10.92 24.92
CA PHE A 103 -9.24 10.30 24.32
C PHE A 103 -10.47 10.59 25.19
N SER A 104 -11.51 11.14 24.57
CA SER A 104 -12.77 11.45 25.27
C SER A 104 -13.70 10.23 25.37
N CYS A 105 -13.62 9.33 24.38
CA CYS A 105 -14.33 8.07 24.33
C CYS A 105 -13.43 6.98 23.72
N SER A 106 -13.81 5.72 23.96
CA SER A 106 -13.09 4.58 23.40
C SER A 106 -13.49 4.36 21.94
N GLN A 107 -12.51 4.12 21.07
CA GLN A 107 -12.74 3.94 19.64
C GLN A 107 -13.53 2.66 19.32
N ASP A 108 -13.44 1.62 20.15
CA ASP A 108 -14.18 0.35 20.00
C ASP A 108 -15.71 0.49 20.14
N THR A 109 -16.19 1.59 20.74
CA THR A 109 -17.63 1.89 20.83
C THR A 109 -18.25 2.26 19.49
N ARG A 110 -17.43 2.57 18.49
CA ARG A 110 -17.89 2.93 17.15
C ARG A 110 -18.33 1.67 16.39
N PRO A 111 -19.53 1.66 15.77
CA PRO A 111 -20.04 0.49 15.06
C PRO A 111 -19.14 0.05 13.90
N GLU A 112 -18.35 0.97 13.34
CA GLU A 112 -17.40 0.68 12.27
C GLU A 112 -16.24 -0.24 12.72
N PHE A 113 -15.90 -0.26 14.02
CA PHE A 113 -14.76 -1.00 14.55
C PHE A 113 -15.16 -2.20 15.43
N SER A 114 -16.45 -2.41 15.68
CA SER A 114 -16.94 -3.51 16.51
C SER A 114 -16.85 -4.87 15.81
N ASN A 115 -16.99 -4.90 14.49
CA ASN A 115 -16.91 -6.11 13.68
C ASN A 115 -15.48 -6.37 13.15
N GLU A 116 -14.72 -5.31 12.87
CA GLU A 116 -13.36 -5.38 12.34
C GLU A 116 -12.44 -4.48 13.19
N PRO A 117 -11.72 -5.06 14.17
CA PRO A 117 -10.83 -4.28 15.01
C PRO A 117 -9.64 -3.77 14.19
N ILE A 118 -9.15 -2.58 14.54
CA ILE A 118 -8.02 -1.97 13.84
C ILE A 118 -6.77 -2.84 14.07
N ALA A 119 -6.17 -3.31 12.98
CA ALA A 119 -4.98 -4.16 13.01
C ALA A 119 -4.04 -3.85 11.83
N PRO A 120 -2.77 -4.30 11.89
CA PRO A 120 -1.91 -4.37 10.72
C PRO A 120 -2.54 -5.23 9.62
N LYS A 121 -2.41 -4.81 8.36
CA LYS A 121 -3.00 -5.54 7.24
C LYS A 121 -2.41 -6.94 7.07
N ASP A 122 -1.08 -7.01 7.10
CA ASP A 122 -0.35 -8.26 7.05
C ASP A 122 0.15 -8.59 8.46
N ALA A 123 -0.27 -9.75 8.99
CA ALA A 123 0.02 -10.18 10.36
C ALA A 123 1.41 -10.83 10.53
N ASP A 124 2.09 -11.17 9.42
CA ASP A 124 3.31 -11.97 9.38
C ASP A 124 4.59 -11.17 9.09
N ILE A 125 4.50 -9.84 9.02
CA ILE A 125 5.66 -8.96 8.80
C ILE A 125 6.60 -9.07 10.00
N ILE A 126 7.84 -9.51 9.77
CA ILE A 126 8.86 -9.54 10.82
C ILE A 126 9.28 -8.11 11.18
N VAL A 127 9.00 -7.69 12.41
CA VAL A 127 9.45 -6.42 12.97
C VAL A 127 10.88 -6.56 13.49
N ALA A 128 11.11 -7.53 14.37
CA ALA A 128 12.39 -7.75 15.04
C ALA A 128 12.64 -9.25 15.32
N LYS A 129 13.89 -9.59 15.65
CA LYS A 129 14.27 -10.91 16.16
C LYS A 129 14.95 -10.73 17.52
N LEU A 130 14.44 -11.40 18.54
CA LEU A 130 14.94 -11.30 19.91
C LEU A 130 15.72 -12.55 20.31
N GLY A 131 16.89 -12.35 20.90
CA GLY A 131 17.63 -13.37 21.61
C GLY A 131 17.14 -13.56 23.05
N PRO A 132 17.54 -14.65 23.72
CA PRO A 132 17.12 -14.93 25.09
C PRO A 132 17.51 -13.81 26.06
N GLY A 133 16.54 -13.31 26.82
CA GLY A 133 16.71 -12.20 27.77
C GLY A 133 16.47 -10.80 27.20
N GLN A 134 16.19 -10.67 25.89
CA GLN A 134 15.85 -9.40 25.26
C GLN A 134 14.34 -9.12 25.29
N GLU A 135 14.00 -7.84 25.28
CA GLU A 135 12.65 -7.32 25.38
C GLU A 135 12.50 -6.03 24.55
N ILE A 136 11.31 -5.87 23.97
CA ILE A 136 10.83 -4.63 23.34
C ILE A 136 9.49 -4.28 23.98
N GLU A 137 9.36 -3.05 24.48
CA GLU A 137 8.14 -2.45 24.97
C GLU A 137 8.01 -1.03 24.39
N LEU A 138 6.96 -0.80 23.62
CA LEU A 138 6.71 0.49 22.98
C LEU A 138 5.22 0.72 22.69
N GLU A 139 4.87 1.98 22.45
CA GLU A 139 3.62 2.39 21.84
C GLU A 139 3.88 3.08 20.49
N ALA A 140 3.01 2.83 19.51
CA ALA A 140 3.09 3.38 18.17
C ALA A 140 1.81 4.14 17.83
N HIS A 141 1.93 5.42 17.53
CA HIS A 141 0.82 6.30 17.20
C HIS A 141 0.73 6.46 15.69
N ALA A 142 -0.38 6.01 15.12
CA ALA A 142 -0.69 6.15 13.71
C ALA A 142 -1.64 7.31 13.44
N VAL A 143 -1.34 8.06 12.37
CA VAL A 143 -2.07 9.27 11.98
C VAL A 143 -2.42 9.23 10.50
N LYS A 144 -3.38 10.08 10.13
CA LYS A 144 -3.73 10.34 8.74
C LYS A 144 -2.68 11.24 8.10
N GLY A 145 -2.25 10.88 6.89
CA GLY A 145 -1.23 11.61 6.16
C GLY A 145 -1.30 11.35 4.67
N MET A 146 -0.43 12.01 3.91
CA MET A 146 -0.40 11.95 2.45
C MET A 146 0.88 11.29 1.94
N GLY A 147 0.77 10.46 0.91
CA GLY A 147 1.91 9.81 0.24
C GLY A 147 2.95 10.79 -0.31
N LYS A 148 2.55 12.04 -0.61
CA LYS A 148 3.46 13.13 -1.00
C LYS A 148 4.44 13.50 0.13
N THR A 149 4.00 13.42 1.38
CA THR A 149 4.82 13.75 2.56
C THR A 149 5.82 12.63 2.84
N HIS A 150 5.36 11.37 2.79
CA HIS A 150 6.22 10.20 2.96
C HIS A 150 5.60 8.96 2.29
N ALA A 151 6.44 8.09 1.74
CA ALA A 151 6.03 6.90 1.01
C ALA A 151 5.16 5.92 1.84
N LYS A 152 5.30 5.92 3.16
CA LYS A 152 4.49 5.10 4.09
C LYS A 152 2.98 5.36 4.04
N TRP A 153 2.58 6.55 3.60
CA TRP A 153 1.16 6.88 3.39
C TRP A 153 0.70 6.60 1.96
N SER A 154 1.52 6.00 1.09
CA SER A 154 1.06 5.52 -0.20
C SER A 154 0.10 4.33 0.01
N PRO A 155 -1.18 4.45 -0.41
CA PRO A 155 -2.14 3.36 -0.27
C PRO A 155 -2.00 2.30 -1.38
N VAL A 156 -1.10 2.52 -2.35
CA VAL A 156 -0.83 1.63 -3.46
C VAL A 156 0.60 1.11 -3.39
N ALA A 157 0.77 -0.17 -3.70
CA ALA A 157 2.08 -0.77 -3.95
C ALA A 157 2.62 -0.25 -5.28
N THR A 158 1.81 -0.35 -6.33
CA THR A 158 2.06 0.29 -7.62
C THR A 158 0.75 0.74 -8.26
N ALA A 159 0.79 1.90 -8.89
CA ALA A 159 -0.29 2.40 -9.73
C ALA A 159 0.34 2.92 -11.02
N TRP A 160 0.01 2.27 -12.13
CA TRP A 160 0.56 2.62 -13.43
C TRP A 160 -0.45 2.36 -14.53
N TYR A 161 -0.19 2.90 -15.70
CA TYR A 161 -0.99 2.63 -16.88
C TYR A 161 -0.11 2.37 -18.08
N ARG A 162 -0.68 1.68 -19.07
CA ARG A 162 -0.14 1.63 -20.43
C ARG A 162 -1.26 1.81 -21.43
N MET A 163 -0.92 2.34 -22.60
CA MET A 163 -1.86 2.39 -23.71
C MET A 163 -2.10 0.97 -24.26
N LEU A 164 -3.32 0.73 -24.76
CA LEU A 164 -3.63 -0.51 -25.45
C LEU A 164 -2.69 -0.67 -26.67
N PRO A 165 -1.92 -1.77 -26.75
CA PRO A 165 -1.13 -2.07 -27.93
C PRO A 165 -2.06 -2.33 -29.11
N GLU A 166 -1.78 -1.70 -30.24
CA GLU A 166 -2.41 -1.97 -31.52
C GLU A 166 -1.38 -2.67 -32.39
N VAL A 167 -1.65 -3.92 -32.74
CA VAL A 167 -0.77 -4.72 -33.60
C VAL A 167 -1.48 -4.91 -34.93
N VAL A 168 -0.91 -4.39 -36.00
CA VAL A 168 -1.51 -4.41 -37.34
C VAL A 168 -0.63 -5.24 -38.26
N LEU A 169 -1.22 -6.23 -38.93
CA LEU A 169 -0.58 -6.94 -40.04
C LEU A 169 -0.78 -6.11 -41.31
N LEU A 170 0.31 -5.66 -41.92
CA LEU A 170 0.28 -4.82 -43.12
C LEU A 170 -0.01 -5.63 -44.39
N ARG A 171 0.25 -6.94 -44.35
CA ARG A 171 -0.07 -7.91 -45.40
C ARG A 171 -0.58 -9.20 -44.78
N ASP A 172 -1.19 -10.05 -45.61
CA ASP A 172 -1.49 -11.42 -45.23
C ASP A 172 -0.17 -12.22 -45.09
N ILE A 173 -0.02 -12.86 -43.94
CA ILE A 173 1.14 -13.69 -43.59
C ILE A 173 0.64 -15.13 -43.52
N GLU A 174 1.07 -15.96 -44.45
CA GLU A 174 0.59 -17.33 -44.65
C GLU A 174 1.66 -18.39 -44.30
N ASP A 175 1.18 -19.60 -44.00
CA ASP A 175 1.95 -20.85 -43.89
C ASP A 175 3.18 -20.75 -42.96
N ASP A 176 4.39 -21.01 -43.45
CA ASP A 176 5.61 -21.06 -42.66
C ASP A 176 5.93 -19.71 -41.99
N GLU A 177 5.63 -18.59 -42.67
CA GLU A 177 5.82 -17.25 -42.09
C GLU A 177 4.84 -17.00 -40.93
N ALA A 178 3.62 -17.53 -41.03
CA ALA A 178 2.62 -17.42 -39.96
C ALA A 178 3.06 -18.19 -38.71
N GLU A 179 3.56 -19.42 -38.88
CA GLU A 179 4.09 -20.22 -37.79
C GLU A 179 5.33 -19.57 -37.14
N ALA A 180 6.22 -19.00 -37.97
CA ALA A 180 7.38 -18.25 -37.49
C ALA A 180 6.98 -17.02 -36.67
N LEU A 181 6.00 -16.24 -37.13
CA LEU A 181 5.51 -15.05 -36.42
C LEU A 181 4.90 -15.40 -35.06
N VAL A 182 4.07 -16.46 -35.01
CA VAL A 182 3.46 -16.94 -33.77
C VAL A 182 4.53 -17.40 -32.79
N LYS A 183 5.56 -18.13 -33.27
CA LYS A 183 6.68 -18.60 -32.46
C LYS A 183 7.55 -17.45 -31.91
N LYS A 184 7.70 -16.35 -32.65
CA LYS A 184 8.45 -15.16 -32.21
C LYS A 184 7.80 -14.44 -31.03
N CYS A 185 6.49 -14.56 -30.85
CA CYS A 185 5.77 -13.87 -29.78
C CYS A 185 5.67 -14.75 -28.52
N PRO A 186 6.43 -14.47 -27.44
CA PRO A 186 6.42 -15.30 -26.24
C PRO A 186 5.06 -15.28 -25.52
N VAL A 187 4.33 -14.17 -25.63
CA VAL A 187 3.02 -13.96 -25.01
C VAL A 187 1.83 -14.35 -25.91
N LYS A 188 2.09 -14.97 -27.07
CA LYS A 188 1.08 -15.52 -27.99
C LYS A 188 -0.02 -14.51 -28.37
N VAL A 189 0.40 -13.31 -28.80
CA VAL A 189 -0.50 -12.27 -29.34
C VAL A 189 -1.12 -12.69 -30.67
N PHE A 190 -0.32 -13.37 -31.49
CA PHE A 190 -0.73 -13.92 -32.78
C PHE A 190 -1.28 -15.34 -32.60
N ASP A 191 -2.24 -15.71 -33.43
CA ASP A 191 -2.79 -17.05 -33.54
C ASP A 191 -2.86 -17.49 -35.01
N ILE A 192 -3.12 -18.76 -35.26
CA ILE A 192 -3.22 -19.32 -36.60
C ILE A 192 -4.68 -19.61 -36.93
N GLU A 193 -5.16 -19.02 -38.03
CA GLU A 193 -6.43 -19.36 -38.66
C GLU A 193 -6.19 -20.30 -39.85
N ASP A 194 -6.96 -21.39 -39.93
CA ASP A 194 -6.99 -22.28 -41.09
C ASP A 194 -8.02 -21.75 -42.11
N ILE A 195 -7.54 -21.38 -43.30
CA ILE A 195 -8.38 -20.82 -44.38
C ILE A 195 -8.95 -21.95 -45.27
N GLY A 196 -8.62 -23.21 -44.97
CA GLY A 196 -8.98 -24.36 -45.77
C GLY A 196 -7.99 -24.61 -46.91
N LYS A 197 -8.09 -25.81 -47.52
CA LYS A 197 -7.10 -26.34 -48.49
C LYS A 197 -5.67 -26.49 -47.92
N GLY A 198 -5.55 -26.57 -46.58
CA GLY A 198 -4.27 -26.71 -45.89
C GLY A 198 -3.48 -25.41 -45.74
N LYS A 199 -4.06 -24.25 -46.06
CA LYS A 199 -3.43 -22.93 -45.89
C LYS A 199 -3.67 -22.36 -44.50
N LYS A 200 -2.61 -21.86 -43.88
CA LYS A 200 -2.64 -21.24 -42.55
C LYS A 200 -2.38 -19.74 -42.68
N ARG A 201 -3.02 -18.90 -41.87
CA ARG A 201 -2.76 -17.46 -41.80
C ARG A 201 -2.62 -16.98 -40.37
N ALA A 202 -1.69 -16.07 -40.12
CA ALA A 202 -1.57 -15.42 -38.82
C ALA A 202 -2.64 -14.36 -38.63
N THR A 203 -3.30 -14.34 -37.47
CA THR A 203 -4.19 -13.26 -37.04
C THR A 203 -3.84 -12.75 -35.67
N VAL A 204 -4.21 -11.50 -35.38
CA VAL A 204 -3.94 -10.84 -34.10
C VAL A 204 -5.09 -11.14 -33.15
N ALA A 205 -5.00 -12.27 -32.43
CA ALA A 205 -6.05 -12.70 -31.53
C ALA A 205 -6.09 -11.93 -30.20
N ARG A 206 -4.92 -11.57 -29.64
CA ARG A 206 -4.80 -11.03 -28.26
C ARG A 206 -3.90 -9.79 -28.18
N PRO A 207 -4.29 -8.64 -28.77
CA PRO A 207 -3.45 -7.43 -28.77
C PRO A 207 -3.21 -6.86 -27.36
N ARG A 208 -4.18 -7.00 -26.44
CA ARG A 208 -4.07 -6.49 -25.05
C ARG A 208 -2.91 -7.12 -24.27
N VAL A 209 -2.56 -8.37 -24.55
CA VAL A 209 -1.50 -9.11 -23.84
C VAL A 209 -0.10 -8.73 -24.34
N CYS A 210 -0.01 -8.03 -25.48
CA CYS A 210 1.26 -7.61 -26.04
C CYS A 210 2.04 -6.71 -25.05
N THR A 211 3.28 -7.12 -24.76
CA THR A 211 4.23 -6.36 -23.92
C THR A 211 5.04 -5.34 -24.71
N LEU A 212 4.80 -5.22 -26.03
CA LEU A 212 5.57 -4.38 -26.95
C LEU A 212 7.09 -4.66 -26.89
N CYS A 213 7.49 -5.94 -26.76
CA CYS A 213 8.89 -6.35 -26.77
C CYS A 213 9.62 -6.12 -28.11
N ARG A 214 8.88 -5.85 -29.20
CA ARG A 214 9.37 -5.62 -30.56
C ARG A 214 10.09 -6.81 -31.23
N GLU A 215 10.04 -7.99 -30.64
CA GLU A 215 10.68 -9.19 -31.22
C GLU A 215 10.09 -9.56 -32.59
N CYS A 216 8.80 -9.33 -32.81
CA CYS A 216 8.12 -9.61 -34.08
C CYS A 216 8.56 -8.71 -35.24
N ILE A 217 9.29 -7.61 -34.98
CA ILE A 217 9.83 -6.69 -36.00
C ILE A 217 11.36 -6.58 -35.95
N ARG A 218 12.02 -7.43 -35.15
CA ARG A 218 13.45 -7.33 -34.89
C ARG A 218 14.31 -7.77 -36.08
N GLU A 219 13.88 -8.82 -36.76
CA GLU A 219 14.54 -9.32 -37.98
C GLU A 219 14.22 -8.42 -39.17
N GLU A 220 15.19 -8.24 -40.07
CA GLU A 220 15.01 -7.45 -41.29
C GLU A 220 13.86 -7.98 -42.15
N GLY A 221 13.05 -7.07 -42.69
CA GLY A 221 11.90 -7.39 -43.53
C GLY A 221 10.59 -7.58 -42.77
N TRP A 222 10.63 -7.82 -41.45
CA TRP A 222 9.41 -7.93 -40.62
C TRP A 222 8.78 -6.58 -40.27
N ASP A 223 9.56 -5.51 -40.33
CA ASP A 223 9.12 -4.11 -40.19
C ASP A 223 8.05 -3.73 -41.24
N LYS A 224 8.11 -4.34 -42.43
CA LYS A 224 7.13 -4.15 -43.51
C LYS A 224 5.89 -5.03 -43.37
N ASN A 225 5.94 -6.05 -42.52
CA ASN A 225 4.87 -7.04 -42.36
C ASN A 225 3.99 -6.71 -41.16
N VAL A 226 4.57 -6.17 -40.09
CA VAL A 226 3.88 -5.91 -38.82
C VAL A 226 4.15 -4.49 -38.35
N ALA A 227 3.08 -3.72 -38.14
CA ALA A 227 3.15 -2.41 -37.49
C ALA A 227 2.71 -2.51 -36.03
N LEU A 228 3.57 -2.05 -35.12
CA LEU A 228 3.27 -1.91 -33.69
C LEU A 228 2.92 -0.46 -33.37
N ARG A 229 1.69 -0.24 -32.90
CA ARG A 229 1.13 1.07 -32.56
C ARG A 229 0.53 1.04 -31.15
N ARG A 230 0.02 2.17 -30.72
CA ARG A 230 -0.71 2.35 -29.46
C ARG A 230 -1.95 3.18 -29.73
N VAL A 231 -3.06 2.77 -29.13
CA VAL A 231 -4.31 3.52 -29.18
C VAL A 231 -4.24 4.66 -28.15
N ASN A 232 -4.25 5.91 -28.62
CA ASN A 232 -3.95 7.09 -27.79
C ASN A 232 -5.00 7.39 -26.71
N ASP A 233 -6.25 7.00 -26.95
CA ASP A 233 -7.41 7.24 -26.08
C ASP A 233 -7.80 6.02 -25.24
N HIS A 234 -7.05 4.91 -25.34
CA HIS A 234 -7.32 3.69 -24.58
C HIS A 234 -6.21 3.39 -23.58
N PHE A 235 -6.47 3.68 -22.32
CA PHE A 235 -5.57 3.40 -21.21
C PHE A 235 -5.97 2.13 -20.45
N ILE A 236 -4.98 1.31 -20.12
CA ILE A 236 -5.11 0.13 -19.26
C ILE A 236 -4.41 0.47 -17.94
N PHE A 237 -5.19 0.81 -16.93
CA PHE A 237 -4.69 1.04 -15.57
C PHE A 237 -4.49 -0.29 -14.84
N THR A 238 -3.45 -0.34 -14.02
CA THR A 238 -3.19 -1.40 -13.05
C THR A 238 -2.92 -0.74 -11.71
N ILE A 239 -3.74 -1.07 -10.71
CA ILE A 239 -3.68 -0.49 -9.37
C ILE A 239 -3.60 -1.65 -8.38
N GLU A 240 -2.46 -1.75 -7.70
CA GLU A 240 -2.23 -2.73 -6.64
C GLU A 240 -2.31 -2.00 -5.31
N SER A 241 -3.34 -2.30 -4.51
CA SER A 241 -3.50 -1.74 -3.16
C SER A 241 -2.54 -2.40 -2.18
N THR A 242 -2.07 -1.65 -1.18
CA THR A 242 -1.37 -2.19 -0.01
C THR A 242 -2.32 -2.84 1.01
N GLY A 243 -3.63 -2.80 0.75
CA GLY A 243 -4.67 -3.47 1.53
C GLY A 243 -5.37 -2.60 2.57
N ALA A 244 -5.02 -1.31 2.69
CA ALA A 244 -5.75 -0.37 3.55
C ALA A 244 -7.16 -0.04 3.04
N LEU A 245 -7.34 -0.01 1.72
CA LEU A 245 -8.62 0.15 1.02
C LEU A 245 -8.62 -0.69 -0.26
N PRO A 246 -9.77 -1.17 -0.75
CA PRO A 246 -9.82 -1.89 -2.00
C PRO A 246 -9.46 -0.98 -3.20
N PRO A 247 -8.81 -1.51 -4.26
CA PRO A 247 -8.32 -0.71 -5.40
C PRO A 247 -9.41 0.11 -6.12
N GLU A 248 -10.63 -0.42 -6.23
CA GLU A 248 -11.76 0.27 -6.86
C GLU A 248 -12.14 1.55 -6.10
N VAL A 249 -12.11 1.51 -4.77
CA VAL A 249 -12.37 2.70 -3.93
C VAL A 249 -11.22 3.69 -4.07
N LEU A 250 -9.96 3.23 -4.12
CA LEU A 250 -8.81 4.10 -4.29
C LEU A 250 -8.89 4.94 -5.58
N PHE A 251 -9.32 4.33 -6.69
CA PHE A 251 -9.47 5.06 -7.95
C PHE A 251 -10.58 6.11 -7.86
N THR A 252 -11.73 5.76 -7.30
CA THR A 252 -12.84 6.71 -7.11
C THR A 252 -12.44 7.88 -6.21
N GLU A 253 -11.75 7.63 -5.10
CA GLU A 253 -11.25 8.68 -4.21
C GLU A 253 -10.20 9.56 -4.89
N ALA A 254 -9.34 9.01 -5.75
CA ALA A 254 -8.38 9.80 -6.52
C ALA A 254 -9.06 10.80 -7.47
N VAL A 255 -10.16 10.40 -8.11
CA VAL A 255 -10.96 11.28 -8.98
C VAL A 255 -11.66 12.38 -8.17
N LYS A 256 -12.27 12.04 -7.03
CA LYS A 256 -12.88 13.03 -6.13
C LYS A 256 -11.87 14.08 -5.65
N ILE A 257 -10.66 13.66 -5.28
CA ILE A 257 -9.59 14.58 -4.87
C ILE A 257 -9.20 15.53 -6.03
N LEU A 258 -9.28 15.07 -7.28
CA LEU A 258 -9.05 15.94 -8.44
C LEU A 258 -10.18 16.94 -8.63
N GLU A 259 -11.43 16.51 -8.49
CA GLU A 259 -12.62 17.36 -8.52
C GLU A 259 -12.57 18.45 -7.44
N GLU A 260 -12.35 18.07 -6.17
CA GLU A 260 -12.22 18.99 -5.04
C GLU A 260 -11.12 20.04 -5.25
N LYS A 261 -9.99 19.66 -5.90
CA LYS A 261 -8.92 20.61 -6.25
C LYS A 261 -9.38 21.64 -7.27
N CYS A 262 -10.13 21.22 -8.28
CA CYS A 262 -10.67 22.12 -9.29
C CYS A 262 -11.71 23.07 -8.65
N GLU A 263 -12.61 22.54 -7.83
CA GLU A 263 -13.61 23.34 -7.11
C GLU A 263 -12.98 24.39 -6.20
N ARG A 264 -11.92 24.02 -5.46
CA ARG A 264 -11.18 24.97 -4.63
C ARG A 264 -10.61 26.12 -5.46
N VAL A 265 -9.99 25.82 -6.60
CA VAL A 265 -9.44 26.86 -7.49
C VAL A 265 -10.56 27.76 -8.04
N ILE A 266 -11.71 27.20 -8.43
CA ILE A 266 -12.86 27.98 -8.90
C ILE A 266 -13.37 28.91 -7.78
N THR A 267 -13.46 28.40 -6.55
CA THR A 267 -13.94 29.16 -5.39
C THR A 267 -13.01 30.30 -5.01
N GLU A 268 -11.69 30.10 -5.12
CA GLU A 268 -10.70 31.16 -4.86
C GLU A 268 -10.64 32.23 -5.95
N LEU A 269 -11.08 31.90 -7.18
CA LEU A 269 -11.10 32.83 -8.31
C LEU A 269 -12.42 33.62 -8.46
N SER A 270 -13.50 33.15 -7.83
CA SER A 270 -14.83 33.77 -7.87
C SER A 270 -15.01 34.82 -6.77
#